data_AF-A0A1I3MUY9-F1
#
_entry.id   AF-A0A1I3MUY9-F1
#
_cell.length_a   1.000
_cell.length_b   1.000
_cell.length_c   1.000
_cell.angle_alpha   90.00
_cell.angle_beta   90.00
_cell.angle_gamma   90.00
#
_symmetry.space_group_name_H-M   'P 1'
#
loop_
_entity.id
_entity.type
_entity.pdbx_description
1 polymer ?
#
loop_
_entity_poly.entity_id
_entity_poly.type
_entity_poly.pdbx_seq_one_letter_code
_entity_poly.pdbx_strand_id
1 'polypeptide(L)' 'MNTQLKIPHGDEKVTVELTRKELMSLAGIKFHDNHKVEVSARKKLHDILESQESAPSQLLN' A
#
# COMPACT_ATOMS: atom_id res chain seq x y z
N MET A 1 17.59 18.22 9.22
CA MET A 1 17.18 18.17 7.80
C MET A 1 15.85 17.44 7.75
N ASN A 2 14.78 18.13 7.39
CA ASN A 2 13.43 17.58 7.38
C ASN A 2 13.19 17.09 5.95
N THR A 3 13.44 15.81 5.69
CA THR A 3 13.20 15.20 4.38
C THR A 3 11.69 15.06 4.22
N GLN A 4 11.03 16.15 3.86
CA GLN A 4 9.61 16.14 3.55
C GLN A 4 9.46 15.32 2.28
N LEU A 5 9.10 14.05 2.44
CA LEU A 5 8.74 13.15 1.36
C LEU A 5 7.53 13.79 0.67
N LYS A 6 7.76 14.45 -0.47
CA LYS A 6 6.69 14.94 -1.33
C LYS A 6 6.13 13.72 -2.05
N ILE A 7 5.06 13.15 -1.50
CA ILE A 7 4.32 12.06 -2.12
C ILE A 7 3.38 12.70 -3.16
N PRO A 8 3.61 12.49 -4.46
CA PRO A 8 2.67 12.93 -5.49
C PRO A 8 1.30 12.31 -5.22
N HIS A 9 0.22 13.08 -5.41
CA HIS A 9 -1.16 12.60 -5.16
C HIS A 9 -1.42 12.11 -3.72
N GLY A 10 -0.67 12.61 -2.72
CA GLY A 10 -0.75 12.11 -1.34
C GLY A 10 -2.10 12.25 -0.63
N ASP A 11 -2.99 13.13 -1.13
CA ASP A 11 -4.37 13.28 -0.62
C ASP A 11 -5.38 12.39 -1.36
N GLU A 12 -4.94 11.66 -2.40
CA GLU A 12 -5.78 10.76 -3.17
C GLU A 12 -6.10 9.49 -2.37
N LYS A 13 -7.37 9.09 -2.41
CA LYS A 13 -7.83 7.89 -1.72
C LYS A 13 -7.65 6.68 -2.64
N VAL A 14 -6.93 5.68 -2.15
CA VAL A 14 -6.74 4.41 -2.84
C VAL A 14 -7.49 3.30 -2.12
N THR A 15 -8.12 2.40 -2.86
CA THR A 15 -8.78 1.22 -2.32
C THR A 15 -7.97 -0.04 -2.65
N VAL A 16 -7.90 -0.97 -1.70
CA VAL A 16 -7.12 -2.21 -1.83
C VAL A 16 -7.97 -3.39 -1.39
N GLU A 17 -8.00 -4.45 -2.20
CA GLU A 17 -8.65 -5.70 -1.81
C GLU A 17 -7.75 -6.53 -0.89
N LEU A 18 -8.19 -6.70 0.35
CA LEU A 18 -7.49 -7.48 1.37
C LEU A 18 -8.43 -8.52 1.96
N THR A 19 -7.86 -9.67 2.32
CA THR A 19 -8.55 -10.63 3.17
C THR A 19 -8.63 -10.10 4.61
N ARG A 20 -9.59 -10.60 5.39
CA ARG A 20 -9.75 -10.22 6.80
C ARG A 20 -8.47 -10.47 7.62
N LYS A 21 -7.73 -11.54 7.32
CA LYS A 21 -6.46 -11.85 7.99
C LYS A 21 -5.36 -10.83 7.67
N GLU A 22 -5.25 -10.43 6.40
CA GLU A 22 -4.31 -9.40 5.97
C GLU A 22 -4.62 -8.05 6.63
N LEU A 23 -5.90 -7.63 6.65
CA LEU A 23 -6.32 -6.41 7.33
C LEU A 23 -6.00 -6.45 8.83
N MET A 24 -6.30 -7.56 9.50
CA MET A 24 -5.96 -7.77 10.91
C MET A 24 -4.45 -7.70 11.15
N SER A 25 -3.65 -8.24 10.24
CA SER A 25 -2.20 -8.20 10.31
C SER A 25 -1.67 -6.77 10.21
N LEU A 26 -2.22 -5.96 9.32
CA LEU A 26 -1.88 -4.53 9.19
C LEU A 26 -2.33 -3.71 10.41
N ALA A 27 -3.40 -4.13 11.09
CA ALA A 27 -3.85 -3.54 12.36
C ALA A 27 -2.97 -3.96 13.57
N GLY A 28 -1.90 -4.71 13.36
CA GLY A 28 -0.95 -5.12 14.40
C GLY A 28 -1.25 -6.47 15.06
N ILE A 29 -2.28 -7.20 14.59
CA ILE A 29 -2.58 -8.54 15.11
C ILE A 29 -1.58 -9.53 14.52
N LYS A 30 -0.79 -10.17 15.39
CA LYS A 30 0.23 -11.13 14.97
C LYS A 30 -0.37 -12.51 14.69
N PHE A 31 -0.06 -13.05 13.52
CA PHE A 31 -0.33 -14.44 13.15
C PHE A 31 0.95 -15.25 13.32
N HIS A 32 1.22 -15.72 14.55
CA HIS A 32 2.46 -16.44 14.91
C HIS A 32 2.71 -17.68 14.04
N ASP A 33 1.65 -18.41 13.68
CA ASP A 33 1.75 -19.60 12.83
C ASP A 33 1.74 -19.29 11.32
N ASN A 34 1.59 -18.01 10.94
CA ASN A 34 1.46 -17.64 9.54
C ASN A 34 1.97 -16.23 9.23
N HIS A 35 3.29 -16.06 9.29
CA HIS A 35 3.99 -14.84 8.88
C HIS A 35 3.74 -14.45 7.42
N LYS A 36 3.28 -15.38 6.56
CA LYS A 36 3.00 -15.09 5.15
C LYS A 36 1.83 -14.13 4.99
N VAL A 37 0.91 -14.05 5.96
CA VAL A 37 -0.23 -13.13 5.94
C VAL A 37 0.26 -11.68 5.93
N GLU A 38 1.22 -11.35 6.80
CA GLU A 38 1.78 -10.01 6.90
C GLU A 38 2.54 -9.63 5.62
N VAL A 39 3.38 -10.54 5.13
CA VAL A 39 4.15 -10.34 3.90
C VAL A 39 3.22 -10.16 2.69
N SER A 40 2.16 -10.96 2.59
CA SER A 40 1.14 -10.84 1.54
C SER A 40 0.43 -9.49 1.58
N ALA A 41 0.01 -9.05 2.78
CA ALA A 41 -0.66 -7.77 2.96
C ALA A 41 0.23 -6.60 2.51
N ARG A 42 1.50 -6.59 2.92
CA ARG A 42 2.48 -5.55 2.51
C ARG A 42 2.74 -5.57 1.01
N LYS A 43 2.87 -6.77 0.42
CA LYS A 43 3.07 -6.91 -1.02
C LYS A 43 1.92 -6.29 -1.80
N LYS A 44 0.66 -6.59 -1.45
CA LYS A 44 -0.50 -6.01 -2.11
C LYS A 44 -0.54 -4.48 -2.05
N LEU A 45 -0.15 -3.90 -0.91
CA LEU A 45 -0.04 -2.43 -0.79
C LEU A 45 1.04 -1.88 -1.72
N HIS A 46 2.19 -2.55 -1.79
CA HIS A 46 3.30 -2.13 -2.64
C HIS A 46 2.95 -2.22 -4.13
N ASP A 47 2.39 -3.34 -4.57
CA ASP A 47 1.99 -3.57 -5.96
C ASP A 47 1.00 -2.48 -6.44
N ILE A 48 0.10 -2.01 -5.56
CA ILE A 48 -0.82 -0.91 -5.88
C ILE A 48 -0.11 0.43 -5.96
N LEU A 49 0.79 0.72 -5.02
CA LEU A 49 1.57 1.97 -5.06
C LEU A 49 2.42 2.05 -6.34
N GLU A 50 3.06 0.96 -6.75
CA GLU A 50 3.80 0.87 -8.01
C GLU A 50 2.87 1.03 -9.23
N SER A 51 1.68 0.43 -9.19
CA SER A 51 0.69 0.53 -10.26
C SER A 51 0.16 1.96 -10.43
N GLN A 52 0.00 2.71 -9.33
CA GLN A 52 -0.41 4.12 -9.38
C GLN A 52 0.74 5.04 -9.85
N GLU A 53 1.98 4.75 -9.48
CA GLU A 53 3.15 5.52 -9.91
C GLU A 53 3.49 5.30 -11.39
N SER A 54 3.18 4.12 -11.93
CA SER A 54 3.43 3.76 -13.34
C SER A 54 2.31 4.17 -14.30
N ALA A 55 1.17 4.65 -13.81
CA ALA A 55 0.17 5.27 -14.66
C ALA A 55 0.72 6.60 -15.22
N PRO A 56 0.79 6.76 -16.56
CA PRO A 56 1.35 7.97 -17.15
C PRO A 56 0.56 9.18 -16.69
N SER A 57 1.26 10.12 -16.06
CA SER A 57 0.76 11.46 -15.75
C SER A 57 0.13 11.98 -17.04
N GLN A 58 -1.20 12.09 -17.06
CA GLN A 58 -1.89 12.56 -18.25
C GLN A 58 -1.31 13.93 -18.60
N LEU A 59 -0.79 14.01 -19.82
CA LEU A 59 -0.38 15.24 -20.48
C LEU A 59 -1.57 16.21 -20.43
N LEU A 60 -1.61 17.10 -19.46
CA LEU A 60 -2.49 18.26 -19.51
C LEU A 60 -1.85 19.26 -20.48
N ASN A 61 -2.45 19.32 -21.67
CA ASN A 61 -2.31 20.42 -22.63
C ASN A 61 -2.84 21.73 -22.07
#